data_AF-A0A1G8GJZ6-F1
#
_entry.id   AF-A0A1G8GJZ6-F1
#
_cell.length_a   1.000
_cell.length_b   1.000
_cell.length_c   1.000
_cell.angle_alpha   90.00
_cell.angle_beta   90.00
_cell.angle_gamma   90.00
#
_symmetry.space_group_name_H-M   'P 1'
#
loop_
_entity.id
_entity.type
_entity.pdbx_description
1 polymer ?
#
loop_
_entity_poly.entity_id
_entity_poly.type
_entity_poly.pdbx_seq_one_letter_code
_entity_poly.pdbx_strand_id
1 'polypeptide(L)'
;MLRVTFLAATALTAGLLVPPQTSAAGFDCGKATTATEKTICADKTLDQMDTLLSVMYRRAYQSTDDKAELKKTQLKWLKSRNSACSSSSNNGLCEQSYLNAYKRLKEDYYKTTEAQNSSHSGKNTPAVAALLSGMSMPNGDDLSILSANAVNSDPASYKPWPRKELAHFEEGYPQIMGVAAGVHDNVIYLYVALKKSEQYEVYEINSSTGVQRRLNVSQDWNYQTSLLDVKQGYLFITRDGGEARPSGPTQNLLIYPVGSGETPRLITEKEYATYRSLLGPKHTYAVSDSGRWMAAYGWYIHKENYKGNDAFGNLNTMRDYSQSNLEIFAEASTFYIYDRENKQGYNPEIGIRPEDWGIESFTLHPTKPIIYFDNSGARACIWEYHIKTHELYKIVPEHKAHYPYIVTLDGQDFMAFAMENKDYSQISIYLAAKP
;
A
#
# COMPACT_ATOMS: atom_id res chain seq x y z
N MET A 1 77.35 -20.21 -20.97
CA MET A 1 76.03 -20.05 -21.61
C MET A 1 74.96 -20.06 -20.53
N LEU A 2 74.05 -19.08 -20.54
CA LEU A 2 72.79 -18.86 -19.77
C LEU A 2 72.82 -17.48 -19.10
N ARG A 3 72.39 -16.43 -19.80
CA ARG A 3 71.01 -15.87 -19.92
C ARG A 3 70.57 -15.06 -18.70
N VAL A 4 70.73 -13.76 -18.87
CA VAL A 4 69.96 -12.67 -18.24
C VAL A 4 68.46 -12.91 -18.45
N THR A 5 67.65 -12.78 -17.41
CA THR A 5 66.28 -12.26 -17.54
C THR A 5 65.85 -11.56 -16.26
N PHE A 6 65.21 -10.42 -16.47
CA PHE A 6 64.78 -9.41 -15.51
C PHE A 6 63.59 -9.84 -14.64
N LEU A 7 63.53 -9.18 -13.48
CA LEU A 7 62.42 -8.92 -12.56
C LEU A 7 60.99 -9.10 -13.10
N ALA A 8 60.14 -9.71 -12.28
CA ALA A 8 58.75 -9.30 -12.13
C ALA A 8 58.38 -9.35 -10.65
N ALA A 9 58.15 -8.18 -10.06
CA ALA A 9 57.63 -8.04 -8.71
C ALA A 9 56.18 -8.53 -8.68
N THR A 10 55.93 -9.62 -7.96
CA THR A 10 54.57 -10.09 -7.65
C THR A 10 53.93 -9.16 -6.64
N ALA A 11 53.08 -8.26 -7.12
CA ALA A 11 52.12 -7.53 -6.30
C ALA A 11 51.12 -8.52 -5.69
N LEU A 12 51.12 -8.63 -4.36
CA LEU A 12 50.18 -9.43 -3.61
C LEU A 12 48.83 -8.68 -3.56
N THR A 13 47.99 -8.86 -4.57
CA THR A 13 46.60 -8.40 -4.54
C THR A 13 45.80 -9.30 -3.60
N ALA A 14 45.61 -8.85 -2.36
CA ALA A 14 44.63 -9.40 -1.45
C ALA A 14 43.24 -9.16 -2.04
N GLY A 15 42.71 -10.16 -2.76
CA GLY A 15 41.33 -10.18 -3.20
C GLY A 15 40.42 -10.22 -1.99
N LEU A 16 39.74 -9.11 -1.72
CA LEU A 16 38.56 -9.07 -0.87
C LEU A 16 37.54 -10.05 -1.48
N LEU A 17 37.46 -11.25 -0.91
CA LEU A 17 36.36 -12.17 -1.14
C LEU A 17 35.10 -11.54 -0.56
N VAL A 18 34.43 -10.71 -1.37
CA VAL A 18 33.04 -10.36 -1.13
C VAL A 18 32.24 -11.66 -1.23
N PRO A 19 31.59 -12.14 -0.15
CA PRO A 19 30.73 -13.30 -0.27
C PRO A 19 29.63 -12.96 -1.28
N PRO A 20 29.31 -13.83 -2.25
CA PRO A 20 28.23 -13.57 -3.19
C PRO A 20 26.92 -13.45 -2.41
N GLN A 21 26.38 -12.23 -2.39
CA GLN A 21 25.02 -11.97 -1.95
C GLN A 21 24.07 -12.73 -2.87
N THR A 22 23.53 -13.83 -2.38
CA THR A 22 22.46 -14.58 -3.04
C THR A 22 21.37 -14.83 -2.00
N SER A 23 20.61 -13.79 -1.70
CA SER A 23 19.27 -13.93 -1.14
C SER A 23 18.28 -13.69 -2.27
N ALA A 24 18.33 -14.56 -3.29
CA ALA A 24 17.14 -14.77 -4.09
C ALA A 24 16.21 -15.57 -3.18
N ALA A 25 15.08 -14.98 -2.81
CA ALA A 25 14.13 -15.67 -1.98
C ALA A 25 13.41 -16.81 -2.73
N GLY A 26 13.62 -17.01 -4.04
CA GLY A 26 13.34 -18.22 -4.85
C GLY A 26 14.61 -18.81 -5.49
N PHE A 27 14.51 -19.70 -6.49
CA PHE A 27 15.71 -20.19 -7.19
C PHE A 27 16.30 -19.13 -8.14
N ASP A 28 17.62 -19.15 -8.34
CA ASP A 28 18.34 -18.14 -9.13
C ASP A 28 18.09 -18.32 -10.63
N CYS A 29 17.36 -17.38 -11.25
CA CYS A 29 17.05 -17.41 -12.68
C CYS A 29 18.28 -17.35 -13.60
N GLY A 30 19.39 -16.78 -13.14
CA GLY A 30 20.67 -16.84 -13.84
C GLY A 30 21.27 -18.25 -13.90
N LYS A 31 20.74 -19.18 -13.10
CA LYS A 31 21.12 -20.60 -13.03
C LYS A 31 20.02 -21.55 -13.49
N ALA A 32 18.96 -21.04 -14.13
CA ALA A 32 17.86 -21.86 -14.62
C ALA A 32 18.33 -22.87 -15.68
N THR A 33 18.23 -24.16 -15.38
CA THR A 33 18.66 -25.26 -16.26
C THR A 33 17.51 -26.06 -16.83
N THR A 34 16.41 -26.21 -16.07
CA THR A 34 15.26 -27.01 -16.49
C THR A 34 14.26 -26.20 -17.32
N ALA A 35 13.45 -26.88 -18.15
CA ALA A 35 12.38 -26.23 -18.91
C ALA A 35 11.39 -25.50 -17.99
N THR A 36 11.12 -26.08 -16.82
CA THR A 36 10.30 -25.49 -15.77
C THR A 36 10.91 -24.21 -15.20
N GLU A 37 12.18 -24.25 -14.81
CA GLU A 37 12.89 -23.07 -14.28
C GLU A 37 12.93 -21.96 -15.33
N LYS A 38 13.22 -22.29 -16.59
CA LYS A 38 13.22 -21.32 -17.68
C LYS A 38 11.83 -20.74 -17.94
N THR A 39 10.77 -21.55 -17.82
CA THR A 39 9.38 -21.08 -17.96
C THR A 39 9.01 -20.10 -16.85
N ILE A 40 9.36 -20.43 -15.61
CA ILE A 40 9.14 -19.55 -14.45
C ILE A 40 9.95 -18.27 -14.58
N CYS A 41 11.22 -18.34 -14.97
CA CYS A 41 12.06 -17.15 -15.13
C CYS A 41 11.69 -16.29 -16.35
N ALA A 42 11.07 -16.88 -17.37
CA ALA A 42 10.57 -16.15 -18.53
C ALA A 42 9.24 -15.41 -18.23
N ASP A 43 8.52 -15.81 -17.19
CA ASP A 43 7.28 -15.19 -16.74
C ASP A 43 7.49 -14.48 -15.39
N LYS A 44 7.51 -13.14 -15.43
CA LYS A 44 7.79 -12.31 -14.26
C LYS A 44 6.83 -12.57 -13.08
N THR A 45 5.59 -12.99 -13.34
CA THR A 45 4.61 -13.31 -12.29
C THR A 45 5.00 -14.61 -11.58
N LEU A 46 5.38 -15.64 -12.35
CA LEU A 46 5.79 -16.93 -11.81
C LEU A 46 7.07 -16.83 -10.98
N ASP A 47 8.03 -16.01 -11.40
CA ASP A 47 9.27 -15.73 -10.64
C ASP A 47 8.98 -15.09 -9.27
N GLN A 48 8.10 -14.09 -9.24
CA GLN A 48 7.66 -13.47 -7.98
C GLN A 48 6.90 -14.44 -7.09
N MET A 49 6.03 -15.28 -7.65
CA MET A 49 5.31 -16.30 -6.90
C MET A 49 6.27 -17.34 -6.30
N ASP A 50 7.33 -17.71 -7.01
CA ASP A 50 8.38 -18.61 -6.49
C ASP A 50 9.12 -17.99 -5.30
N THR A 51 9.43 -16.71 -5.41
CA THR A 51 10.06 -15.92 -4.35
C THR A 51 9.16 -15.85 -3.11
N LEU A 52 7.91 -15.41 -3.26
CA LEU A 52 6.94 -15.28 -2.16
C LEU A 52 6.64 -16.62 -1.48
N LEU A 53 6.46 -17.69 -2.26
CA LEU A 53 6.20 -19.02 -1.70
C LEU A 53 7.37 -19.53 -0.87
N SER A 54 8.58 -19.28 -1.32
CA SER A 54 9.79 -19.71 -0.64
C SER A 54 10.02 -18.93 0.66
N VAL A 55 9.68 -17.63 0.72
CA VAL A 55 9.58 -16.87 1.99
C VAL A 55 8.56 -17.51 2.92
N MET A 56 7.35 -17.78 2.42
CA MET A 56 6.26 -18.34 3.22
C MET A 56 6.60 -19.75 3.73
N TYR A 57 7.27 -20.58 2.94
CA TYR A 57 7.75 -21.89 3.36
C TYR A 57 8.76 -21.78 4.49
N ARG A 58 9.72 -20.85 4.42
CA ARG A 58 10.67 -20.61 5.52
C ARG A 58 9.93 -20.23 6.81
N ARG A 59 8.92 -19.36 6.72
CA ARG A 59 8.10 -18.95 7.86
C ARG A 59 7.32 -20.12 8.46
N ALA A 60 6.60 -20.87 7.64
CA ALA A 60 5.85 -22.07 8.09
C ALA A 60 6.79 -23.14 8.68
N TYR A 61 7.98 -23.31 8.11
CA TYR A 61 8.98 -24.26 8.60
C TYR A 61 9.57 -23.85 9.95
N GLN A 62 9.68 -22.55 10.22
CA GLN A 62 10.13 -22.05 11.50
C GLN A 62 9.05 -22.14 12.58
N SER A 63 7.77 -21.99 12.22
CA SER A 63 6.65 -21.95 13.15
C SER A 63 6.04 -23.31 13.50
N THR A 64 6.24 -24.33 12.65
CA THR A 64 5.63 -25.66 12.84
C THR A 64 6.49 -26.57 13.74
N ASP A 65 5.82 -27.37 14.56
CA ASP A 65 6.44 -28.46 15.32
C ASP A 65 6.74 -29.68 14.43
N ASP A 66 5.96 -29.90 13.36
CA ASP A 66 6.13 -31.02 12.43
C ASP A 66 6.84 -30.59 11.12
N LYS A 67 8.13 -30.28 11.25
CA LYS A 67 9.00 -29.91 10.12
C LYS A 67 9.14 -31.01 9.08
N ALA A 68 9.03 -32.27 9.51
CA ALA A 68 9.19 -33.42 8.63
C ALA A 68 8.02 -33.54 7.64
N GLU A 69 6.79 -33.41 8.13
CA GLU A 69 5.61 -33.45 7.27
C GLU A 69 5.52 -32.23 6.35
N LEU A 70 5.85 -31.02 6.85
CA LEU A 70 5.88 -29.81 6.01
C LEU A 70 6.88 -29.95 4.86
N LYS A 71 8.09 -30.44 5.14
CA LYS A 71 9.13 -30.66 4.11
C LYS A 71 8.70 -31.70 3.07
N LYS A 72 8.15 -32.83 3.53
CA LYS A 72 7.63 -33.90 2.65
C LYS A 72 6.54 -33.37 1.72
N THR A 73 5.64 -32.57 2.27
CA THR A 73 4.51 -31.97 1.56
C THR A 73 4.93 -30.88 0.59
N GLN A 74 6.01 -30.13 0.89
CA GLN A 74 6.65 -29.20 -0.03
C GLN A 74 7.38 -29.91 -1.19
N LEU A 75 8.10 -30.99 -0.92
CA LEU A 75 8.77 -31.78 -1.96
C LEU A 75 7.77 -32.43 -2.93
N LYS A 76 6.62 -32.89 -2.43
CA LYS A 76 5.53 -33.39 -3.28
C LYS A 76 4.98 -32.28 -4.17
N TRP A 77 4.78 -31.09 -3.63
CA TRP A 77 4.33 -29.94 -4.39
C TRP A 77 5.32 -29.55 -5.50
N LEU A 78 6.64 -29.53 -5.24
CA LEU A 78 7.66 -29.22 -6.25
C LEU A 78 7.55 -30.14 -7.47
N LYS A 79 7.28 -31.44 -7.27
CA LYS A 79 7.05 -32.39 -8.38
C LYS A 79 5.81 -32.02 -9.20
N SER A 80 4.71 -31.71 -8.52
CA SER A 80 3.46 -31.28 -9.18
C SER A 80 3.63 -29.97 -9.95
N ARG A 81 4.34 -29.02 -9.35
CA ARG A 81 4.69 -27.73 -9.95
C ARG A 81 5.51 -27.93 -11.22
N ASN A 82 6.52 -28.81 -11.19
CA ASN A 82 7.35 -29.05 -12.37
C ASN A 82 6.56 -29.58 -13.57
N SER A 83 5.55 -30.42 -13.32
CA SER A 83 4.61 -30.88 -14.35
C SER A 83 3.65 -29.78 -14.81
N ALA A 84 3.14 -28.95 -13.90
CA ALA A 84 2.24 -27.85 -14.23
C ALA A 84 2.94 -26.72 -15.01
N CYS A 85 4.21 -26.46 -14.69
CA CYS A 85 5.02 -25.38 -15.25
C CYS A 85 5.96 -25.85 -16.38
N SER A 86 5.62 -26.95 -17.07
CA SER A 86 6.52 -27.57 -18.05
C SER A 86 6.68 -26.77 -19.35
N SER A 87 5.79 -25.81 -19.62
CA SER A 87 5.80 -24.97 -20.81
C SER A 87 5.02 -23.66 -20.58
N SER A 88 5.33 -22.63 -21.37
CA SER A 88 4.67 -21.33 -21.32
C SER A 88 3.16 -21.37 -21.63
N SER A 89 2.71 -22.37 -22.40
CA SER A 89 1.29 -22.62 -22.65
C SER A 89 0.51 -23.02 -21.38
N ASN A 90 1.20 -23.40 -20.30
CA ASN A 90 0.62 -23.91 -19.07
C ASN A 90 0.77 -22.92 -17.90
N ASN A 91 1.12 -21.66 -18.15
CA ASN A 91 1.36 -20.68 -17.08
C ASN A 91 0.19 -20.57 -16.10
N GLY A 92 -1.07 -20.61 -16.57
CA GLY A 92 -2.23 -20.62 -15.67
C GLY A 92 -2.30 -21.84 -14.72
N LEU A 93 -1.85 -23.02 -15.14
CA LEU A 93 -1.72 -24.20 -14.27
C LEU A 93 -0.54 -24.08 -13.32
N CYS A 94 0.55 -23.49 -13.80
CA CYS A 94 1.74 -23.18 -13.01
C CYS A 94 1.42 -22.22 -11.86
N GLU A 95 0.75 -21.12 -12.16
CA GLU A 95 0.26 -20.12 -11.19
C GLU A 95 -0.65 -20.77 -10.15
N GLN A 96 -1.62 -21.57 -10.58
CA GLN A 96 -2.52 -22.29 -9.67
C GLN A 96 -1.76 -23.21 -8.70
N SER A 97 -0.70 -23.87 -9.18
CA SER A 97 0.17 -24.69 -8.34
C SER A 97 0.81 -23.84 -7.23
N TYR A 98 1.31 -22.64 -7.54
CA TYR A 98 1.88 -21.73 -6.54
C TYR A 98 0.84 -21.21 -5.54
N LEU A 99 -0.34 -20.77 -6.00
CA LEU A 99 -1.42 -20.28 -5.12
C LEU A 99 -1.89 -21.34 -4.11
N ASN A 100 -2.05 -22.58 -4.57
CA ASN A 100 -2.44 -23.70 -3.70
C ASN A 100 -1.39 -23.98 -2.63
N ALA A 101 -0.10 -23.94 -2.99
CA ALA A 101 0.96 -24.12 -2.01
C ALA A 101 1.04 -22.96 -1.03
N TYR A 102 0.84 -21.72 -1.50
CA TYR A 102 0.87 -20.55 -0.63
C TYR A 102 -0.26 -20.61 0.41
N LYS A 103 -1.48 -20.93 -0.02
CA LYS A 103 -2.64 -21.13 0.88
C LYS A 103 -2.34 -22.18 1.95
N ARG A 104 -1.84 -23.35 1.55
CA ARG A 104 -1.49 -24.44 2.48
C ARG A 104 -0.43 -23.99 3.50
N LEU A 105 0.64 -23.33 3.04
CA LEU A 105 1.70 -22.84 3.93
C LEU A 105 1.18 -21.77 4.89
N LYS A 106 0.24 -20.93 4.43
CA LYS A 106 -0.50 -19.97 5.27
C LYS A 106 -1.26 -20.70 6.38
N GLU A 107 -2.07 -21.70 6.05
CA GLU A 107 -2.81 -22.50 7.02
C GLU A 107 -1.89 -23.20 8.03
N ASP A 108 -0.78 -23.80 7.57
CA ASP A 108 0.19 -24.46 8.45
C ASP A 108 0.92 -23.47 9.38
N TYR A 109 1.09 -22.22 8.95
CA TYR A 109 1.64 -21.13 9.78
C TYR A 109 0.63 -20.62 10.83
N TYR A 110 -0.67 -20.49 10.50
CA TYR A 110 -1.68 -19.93 11.41
C TYR A 110 -2.32 -20.93 12.38
N LYS A 111 -2.25 -22.25 12.12
CA LYS A 111 -2.71 -23.30 13.05
C LYS A 111 -2.13 -23.16 14.46
N THR A 112 -0.98 -22.52 14.62
CA THR A 112 -0.31 -22.28 15.91
C THR A 112 -0.55 -20.89 16.51
N THR A 113 -1.22 -19.97 15.78
CA THR A 113 -1.29 -18.54 16.15
C THR A 113 -2.71 -18.04 16.52
N GLU A 114 -3.78 -18.79 16.20
CA GLU A 114 -5.19 -18.35 16.38
C GLU A 114 -5.72 -18.37 17.83
N ALA A 115 -4.93 -18.74 18.84
CA ALA A 115 -5.41 -18.82 20.22
C ALA A 115 -5.59 -17.47 20.95
N GLN A 116 -5.37 -16.30 20.32
CA GLN A 116 -5.22 -15.04 21.07
C GLN A 116 -5.96 -13.77 20.60
N ASN A 117 -6.74 -13.74 19.51
CA ASN A 117 -7.39 -12.48 19.09
C ASN A 117 -8.84 -12.61 18.63
N SER A 118 -9.76 -12.88 19.56
CA SER A 118 -11.20 -12.69 19.33
C SER A 118 -11.88 -11.99 20.52
N SER A 119 -11.90 -10.66 20.50
CA SER A 119 -12.92 -9.87 21.20
C SER A 119 -12.91 -8.41 20.74
N HIS A 120 -13.75 -8.06 19.76
CA HIS A 120 -14.29 -6.70 19.62
C HIS A 120 -15.78 -6.82 19.27
N SER A 121 -16.59 -6.97 20.32
CA SER A 121 -18.05 -6.88 20.27
C SER A 121 -18.45 -5.58 20.97
N GLY A 122 -18.31 -4.45 20.29
CA GLY A 122 -18.95 -3.19 20.67
C GLY A 122 -20.34 -3.12 20.04
N LYS A 123 -21.36 -2.71 20.79
CA LYS A 123 -22.69 -2.41 20.20
C LYS A 123 -22.57 -1.14 19.35
N ASN A 124 -23.00 -1.20 18.09
CA ASN A 124 -23.00 -0.04 17.19
C ASN A 124 -23.85 1.10 17.74
N THR A 125 -23.33 2.32 17.72
CA THR A 125 -24.08 3.54 18.08
C THR A 125 -25.16 3.84 17.03
N PRO A 126 -26.15 4.70 17.32
CA PRO A 126 -27.13 5.13 16.32
C PRO A 126 -26.49 5.75 15.07
N ALA A 127 -25.38 6.47 15.22
CA ALA A 127 -24.64 7.07 14.11
C ALA A 127 -24.02 5.99 13.20
N VAL A 128 -23.33 5.01 13.79
CA VAL A 128 -22.79 3.86 13.04
C VAL A 128 -23.94 3.06 12.40
N ALA A 129 -25.02 2.78 13.12
CA ALA A 129 -26.17 2.06 12.58
C ALA A 129 -26.81 2.78 11.39
N ALA A 130 -26.94 4.12 11.45
CA ALA A 130 -27.45 4.92 10.34
C ALA A 130 -26.51 4.92 9.13
N LEU A 131 -25.19 4.93 9.35
CA LEU A 131 -24.20 4.83 8.27
C LEU A 131 -24.18 3.45 7.62
N LEU A 132 -24.27 2.39 8.41
CA LEU A 132 -24.35 1.01 7.91
C LEU A 132 -25.64 0.75 7.13
N SER A 133 -26.71 1.51 7.40
CA SER A 133 -27.98 1.40 6.67
C SER A 133 -27.78 1.75 5.19
N GLY A 134 -28.06 0.77 4.32
CA GLY A 134 -27.90 0.93 2.87
C GLY A 134 -26.46 0.70 2.38
N MET A 135 -25.52 0.33 3.26
CA MET A 135 -24.27 -0.28 2.81
C MET A 135 -24.58 -1.70 2.35
N SER A 136 -24.40 -1.94 1.06
CA SER A 136 -24.63 -3.25 0.45
C SER A 136 -23.36 -3.78 -0.18
N MET A 137 -23.26 -5.11 -0.18
CA MET A 137 -22.39 -5.78 -1.12
C MET A 137 -23.03 -5.66 -2.51
N PRO A 138 -22.28 -5.40 -3.58
CA PRO A 138 -22.82 -5.48 -4.94
C PRO A 138 -23.37 -6.88 -5.23
N ASN A 139 -24.32 -7.01 -6.17
CA ASN A 139 -24.90 -8.32 -6.53
C ASN A 139 -23.87 -9.23 -7.24
N GLY A 140 -24.03 -10.54 -7.08
CA GLY A 140 -23.06 -11.58 -7.42
C GLY A 140 -22.70 -11.74 -8.90
N ASP A 141 -23.54 -11.34 -9.85
CA ASP A 141 -23.19 -11.36 -11.28
C ASP A 141 -22.31 -10.14 -11.69
N ASP A 142 -22.40 -9.04 -10.94
CA ASP A 142 -21.66 -7.80 -11.18
C ASP A 142 -20.24 -7.85 -10.59
N LEU A 143 -20.08 -8.41 -9.38
CA LEU A 143 -18.78 -8.74 -8.75
C LEU A 143 -17.91 -9.67 -9.63
N SER A 144 -18.53 -10.36 -10.59
CA SER A 144 -18.01 -11.51 -11.34
C SER A 144 -17.54 -11.23 -12.77
N ILE A 145 -17.54 -9.97 -13.22
CA ILE A 145 -16.51 -9.50 -14.18
C ILE A 145 -15.37 -8.83 -13.39
N LEU A 146 -15.72 -8.23 -12.24
CA LEU A 146 -14.91 -7.30 -11.43
C LEU A 146 -13.72 -7.92 -10.69
N SER A 147 -13.66 -9.25 -10.58
CA SER A 147 -12.41 -9.96 -10.24
C SER A 147 -12.05 -11.06 -11.24
N ALA A 148 -12.84 -11.25 -12.31
CA ALA A 148 -12.70 -12.39 -13.25
C ALA A 148 -11.37 -12.38 -14.03
N ASN A 149 -10.76 -11.21 -14.17
CA ASN A 149 -9.41 -11.02 -14.70
C ASN A 149 -8.37 -10.70 -13.61
N ALA A 150 -8.66 -10.92 -12.32
CA ALA A 150 -7.66 -10.89 -11.24
C ALA A 150 -7.00 -12.27 -10.99
N VAL A 151 -7.36 -13.27 -11.81
CA VAL A 151 -6.74 -14.58 -12.11
C VAL A 151 -6.39 -15.48 -10.90
N ASN A 152 -7.30 -16.42 -10.61
CA ASN A 152 -7.12 -17.69 -9.87
C ASN A 152 -6.90 -17.68 -8.34
N SER A 153 -7.30 -16.64 -7.60
CA SER A 153 -7.35 -16.69 -6.12
C SER A 153 -8.67 -17.25 -5.57
N ASP A 154 -8.58 -17.86 -4.37
CA ASP A 154 -9.66 -18.51 -3.62
C ASP A 154 -10.79 -17.52 -3.24
N PRO A 155 -12.05 -17.77 -3.67
CA PRO A 155 -13.22 -16.96 -3.31
C PRO A 155 -13.42 -16.75 -1.80
N ALA A 156 -12.87 -17.61 -0.94
CA ALA A 156 -12.98 -17.47 0.51
C ALA A 156 -12.14 -16.33 1.11
N SER A 157 -11.10 -15.87 0.40
CA SER A 157 -10.20 -14.78 0.84
C SER A 157 -10.67 -13.39 0.43
N TYR A 158 -11.55 -13.34 -0.57
CA TYR A 158 -12.09 -12.12 -1.15
C TYR A 158 -13.38 -11.72 -0.44
N LYS A 159 -13.31 -10.64 0.34
CA LYS A 159 -14.44 -10.13 1.13
C LYS A 159 -14.50 -8.62 0.94
N PRO A 160 -15.15 -8.12 -0.12
CA PRO A 160 -15.25 -6.69 -0.30
C PRO A 160 -16.00 -6.11 0.88
N TRP A 161 -15.67 -4.88 1.23
CA TRP A 161 -16.39 -4.21 2.30
C TRP A 161 -17.77 -3.75 1.79
N PRO A 162 -18.87 -3.99 2.53
CA PRO A 162 -20.17 -3.43 2.18
C PRO A 162 -20.06 -1.91 2.12
N ARG A 163 -20.65 -1.30 1.09
CA ARG A 163 -20.39 0.11 0.78
C ARG A 163 -21.59 0.85 0.24
N LYS A 164 -21.48 2.17 0.27
CA LYS A 164 -22.48 3.12 -0.21
C LYS A 164 -21.79 4.20 -1.04
N GLU A 165 -22.35 4.52 -2.19
CA GLU A 165 -21.95 5.70 -2.97
C GLU A 165 -22.43 6.97 -2.25
N LEU A 166 -21.53 7.92 -2.02
CA LEU A 166 -21.82 9.18 -1.33
C LEU A 166 -21.86 10.39 -2.26
N ALA A 167 -21.11 10.32 -3.37
CA ALA A 167 -21.08 11.37 -4.37
C ALA A 167 -20.79 10.79 -5.75
N HIS A 168 -21.34 11.45 -6.76
CA HIS A 168 -21.12 11.19 -8.17
C HIS A 168 -20.75 12.50 -8.85
N PHE A 169 -19.66 12.50 -9.61
CA PHE A 169 -19.20 13.66 -10.38
C PHE A 169 -19.26 13.34 -11.88
N GLU A 170 -20.11 14.07 -12.62
CA GLU A 170 -20.34 13.93 -14.06
C GLU A 170 -19.24 14.59 -14.93
N GLU A 171 -19.40 14.48 -16.27
CA GLU A 171 -18.46 14.89 -17.31
C GLU A 171 -17.74 16.24 -17.05
N GLY A 172 -16.41 16.22 -17.15
CA GLY A 172 -15.55 17.42 -17.09
C GLY A 172 -14.40 17.33 -16.10
N TYR A 173 -14.41 16.37 -15.16
CA TYR A 173 -13.27 16.07 -14.28
C TYR A 173 -12.47 14.91 -14.84
N PRO A 174 -11.35 15.15 -15.56
CA PRO A 174 -10.57 14.06 -16.13
C PRO A 174 -9.82 13.22 -15.09
N GLN A 175 -9.62 13.72 -13.85
CA GLN A 175 -8.74 13.06 -12.87
C GLN A 175 -9.18 13.30 -11.43
N ILE A 176 -9.15 12.23 -10.62
CA ILE A 176 -9.14 12.34 -9.16
C ILE A 176 -7.72 12.52 -8.62
N MET A 177 -7.57 13.47 -7.70
CA MET A 177 -6.30 13.88 -7.11
C MET A 177 -6.11 13.40 -5.67
N GLY A 178 -7.15 12.89 -5.00
CA GLY A 178 -7.04 12.33 -3.65
C GLY A 178 -8.37 12.26 -2.92
N VAL A 179 -8.39 11.42 -1.88
CA VAL A 179 -9.50 11.27 -0.94
C VAL A 179 -8.92 11.36 0.48
N ALA A 180 -9.59 12.11 1.35
CA ALA A 180 -9.37 12.10 2.79
C ALA A 180 -10.71 12.02 3.52
N ALA A 181 -10.72 11.62 4.80
CA ALA A 181 -11.94 11.57 5.58
C ALA A 181 -11.68 11.86 7.07
N GLY A 182 -12.65 12.49 7.72
CA GLY A 182 -12.60 12.81 9.15
C GLY A 182 -13.96 12.67 9.81
N VAL A 183 -13.99 12.73 11.14
CA VAL A 183 -15.23 12.70 11.92
C VAL A 183 -15.43 14.04 12.61
N HIS A 184 -16.66 14.57 12.54
CA HIS A 184 -17.12 15.70 13.34
C HIS A 184 -18.58 15.47 13.73
N ASP A 185 -18.91 15.69 15.00
CA ASP A 185 -20.27 15.52 15.55
C ASP A 185 -20.95 14.19 15.16
N ASN A 186 -20.18 13.08 15.27
CA ASN A 186 -20.58 11.71 14.90
C ASN A 186 -20.95 11.51 13.42
N VAL A 187 -20.53 12.43 12.55
CA VAL A 187 -20.71 12.34 11.10
C VAL A 187 -19.34 12.21 10.44
N ILE A 188 -19.23 11.30 9.48
CA ILE A 188 -18.05 11.19 8.63
C ILE A 188 -18.15 12.25 7.52
N TYR A 189 -17.10 13.04 7.36
CA TYR A 189 -16.94 13.97 6.24
C TYR A 189 -15.84 13.46 5.34
N LEU A 190 -16.11 13.41 4.03
CA LEU A 190 -15.12 13.05 3.02
C LEU A 190 -14.65 14.32 2.32
N TYR A 191 -13.37 14.34 1.99
CA TYR A 191 -12.73 15.41 1.25
C TYR A 191 -12.17 14.83 -0.03
N VAL A 192 -12.60 15.37 -1.16
CA VAL A 192 -12.29 14.84 -2.48
C VAL A 192 -11.66 15.94 -3.31
N ALA A 193 -10.46 15.66 -3.76
CA ALA A 193 -9.66 16.53 -4.61
C ALA A 193 -9.84 16.10 -6.06
N LEU A 194 -10.31 17.00 -6.92
CA LEU A 194 -10.58 16.74 -8.33
C LEU A 194 -9.85 17.76 -9.21
N LYS A 195 -9.44 17.33 -10.41
CA LYS A 195 -8.92 18.22 -11.45
C LYS A 195 -9.97 18.39 -12.54
N LYS A 196 -10.25 19.64 -12.92
CA LYS A 196 -11.15 20.05 -14.00
C LYS A 196 -10.40 20.96 -14.96
N SER A 197 -9.98 20.44 -16.11
CA SER A 197 -9.06 21.16 -17.01
C SER A 197 -7.78 21.57 -16.24
N GLU A 198 -7.38 22.85 -16.27
CA GLU A 198 -6.25 23.37 -15.48
C GLU A 198 -6.63 23.79 -14.04
N GLN A 199 -7.90 23.65 -13.64
CA GLN A 199 -8.36 24.04 -12.31
C GLN A 199 -8.48 22.83 -11.38
N TYR A 200 -8.30 23.11 -10.10
CA TYR A 200 -8.38 22.12 -9.05
C TYR A 200 -9.45 22.51 -8.05
N GLU A 201 -10.20 21.52 -7.60
CA GLU A 201 -11.31 21.74 -6.69
C GLU A 201 -11.28 20.70 -5.57
N VAL A 202 -11.58 21.16 -4.36
CA VAL A 202 -11.81 20.28 -3.21
C VAL A 202 -13.26 20.37 -2.81
N TYR A 203 -13.87 19.20 -2.67
CA TYR A 203 -15.23 19.02 -2.21
C TYR A 203 -15.23 18.38 -0.82
N GLU A 204 -16.03 18.94 0.07
CA GLU A 204 -16.45 18.31 1.32
C GLU A 204 -17.80 17.61 1.09
N ILE A 205 -17.94 16.38 1.58
CA ILE A 205 -19.15 15.58 1.45
C ILE A 205 -19.55 15.12 2.85
N ASN A 206 -20.76 15.46 3.27
CA ASN A 206 -21.35 14.96 4.51
C ASN A 206 -21.95 13.56 4.26
N SER A 207 -21.39 12.52 4.87
CA SER A 207 -21.82 11.12 4.64
C SER A 207 -23.26 10.81 5.09
N SER A 208 -23.79 11.58 6.04
CA SER A 208 -25.13 11.37 6.58
C SER A 208 -26.23 11.97 5.69
N THR A 209 -25.98 13.16 5.14
CA THR A 209 -26.97 13.91 4.33
C THR A 209 -26.72 13.84 2.84
N GLY A 210 -25.51 13.47 2.40
CA GLY A 210 -25.07 13.54 1.01
C GLY A 210 -24.80 14.97 0.51
N VAL A 211 -24.92 15.98 1.38
CA VAL A 211 -24.66 17.37 1.00
C VAL A 211 -23.19 17.54 0.62
N GLN A 212 -22.97 18.12 -0.56
CA GLN A 212 -21.65 18.43 -1.09
C GLN A 212 -21.40 19.94 -1.02
N ARG A 213 -20.20 20.32 -0.59
CA ARG A 213 -19.76 21.71 -0.49
C ARG A 213 -18.39 21.87 -1.11
N ARG A 214 -18.24 22.81 -2.04
CA ARG A 214 -16.94 23.16 -2.61
C ARG A 214 -16.15 24.02 -1.60
N LEU A 215 -14.94 23.62 -1.25
CA LEU A 215 -14.03 24.35 -0.35
C LEU A 215 -13.11 25.35 -1.09
N ASN A 216 -13.15 25.36 -2.43
CA ASN A 216 -12.45 26.27 -3.35
C ASN A 216 -11.04 26.71 -2.90
N VAL A 217 -10.04 25.90 -3.22
CA VAL A 217 -8.66 26.10 -2.80
C VAL A 217 -7.75 26.30 -4.02
N SER A 218 -7.47 27.56 -4.33
CA SER A 218 -6.41 28.05 -5.24
C SER A 218 -6.41 27.54 -6.70
N GLN A 219 -5.64 28.20 -7.59
CA GLN A 219 -5.59 27.90 -9.02
C GLN A 219 -4.38 27.04 -9.44
N ASP A 220 -3.41 26.80 -8.55
CA ASP A 220 -2.06 26.40 -8.97
C ASP A 220 -1.66 24.95 -8.62
N TRP A 221 -2.56 24.07 -8.16
CA TRP A 221 -2.22 22.73 -7.62
C TRP A 221 -1.28 21.88 -8.52
N ASN A 222 -0.07 21.53 -8.05
CA ASN A 222 0.77 20.47 -8.62
C ASN A 222 0.51 19.10 -7.92
N TYR A 223 0.36 18.03 -8.70
CA TYR A 223 -0.06 16.72 -8.18
C TYR A 223 1.01 15.97 -7.38
N GLN A 224 2.29 16.13 -7.72
CA GLN A 224 3.33 15.22 -7.22
C GLN A 224 3.64 15.38 -5.72
N THR A 225 3.27 16.53 -5.13
CA THR A 225 3.63 16.87 -3.74
C THR A 225 2.45 17.42 -2.90
N SER A 226 1.26 17.55 -3.49
CA SER A 226 0.08 18.11 -2.81
C SER A 226 -0.34 17.30 -1.60
N LEU A 227 -0.63 17.98 -0.48
CA LEU A 227 -1.24 17.37 0.69
C LEU A 227 -2.77 17.44 0.59
N LEU A 228 -3.43 16.32 0.83
CA LEU A 228 -4.85 16.21 1.19
C LEU A 228 -4.94 15.13 2.25
N ASP A 229 -5.00 15.54 3.51
CA ASP A 229 -4.98 14.59 4.63
C ASP A 229 -5.75 15.15 5.82
N VAL A 230 -6.38 14.26 6.60
CA VAL A 230 -7.02 14.61 7.86
C VAL A 230 -6.16 14.07 9.01
N LYS A 231 -5.82 14.95 9.95
CA LYS A 231 -5.15 14.55 11.20
C LYS A 231 -5.86 15.18 12.37
N GLN A 232 -6.21 14.35 13.35
CA GLN A 232 -6.70 14.82 14.65
C GLN A 232 -7.85 15.84 14.55
N GLY A 233 -8.81 15.59 13.65
CA GLY A 233 -10.00 16.45 13.46
C GLY A 233 -9.81 17.67 12.55
N TYR A 234 -8.65 17.81 11.92
CA TYR A 234 -8.37 18.88 10.96
C TYR A 234 -7.98 18.32 9.60
N LEU A 235 -8.56 18.89 8.55
CA LEU A 235 -8.13 18.72 7.18
C LEU A 235 -6.97 19.66 6.88
N PHE A 236 -5.95 19.13 6.20
CA PHE A 236 -4.76 19.86 5.76
C PHE A 236 -4.66 19.81 4.24
N ILE A 237 -4.49 20.97 3.61
CA ILE A 237 -4.44 21.13 2.14
C ILE A 237 -3.34 22.12 1.74
N THR A 238 -2.55 21.82 0.70
CA THR A 238 -1.60 22.79 0.10
C THR A 238 -2.28 23.68 -0.96
N ARG A 239 -1.92 24.98 -1.07
CA ARG A 239 -2.55 25.93 -2.02
C ARG A 239 -2.04 25.78 -3.46
N ASP A 240 -0.75 25.64 -3.68
CA ASP A 240 -0.17 25.59 -5.04
C ASP A 240 0.19 24.17 -5.48
N GLY A 241 0.01 23.19 -4.60
CA GLY A 241 0.37 21.78 -4.84
C GLY A 241 1.83 21.51 -5.24
N GLY A 242 2.65 22.54 -5.35
CA GLY A 242 4.09 22.42 -5.35
C GLY A 242 4.54 21.99 -3.96
N GLU A 243 5.85 21.78 -3.84
CA GLU A 243 6.49 21.67 -2.54
C GLU A 243 5.97 22.78 -1.63
N ALA A 244 5.99 22.57 -0.32
CA ALA A 244 5.83 23.68 0.61
C ALA A 244 7.00 24.69 0.45
N ARG A 245 7.04 25.50 -0.63
CA ARG A 245 7.92 26.66 -0.92
C ARG A 245 7.55 27.38 -2.25
N PRO A 246 7.63 28.72 -2.31
CA PRO A 246 8.56 29.57 -1.53
C PRO A 246 7.92 30.43 -0.41
N SER A 247 8.79 30.78 0.56
CA SER A 247 8.64 31.63 1.78
C SER A 247 8.18 31.01 3.12
N GLY A 248 7.73 29.75 3.12
CA GLY A 248 7.59 28.95 4.34
C GLY A 248 6.36 28.01 4.29
N PRO A 249 6.38 26.85 4.98
CA PRO A 249 5.27 25.89 4.94
C PRO A 249 3.94 26.49 5.41
N THR A 250 3.98 27.47 6.33
CA THR A 250 2.80 28.19 6.83
C THR A 250 2.14 29.12 5.82
N GLN A 251 2.80 29.44 4.71
CA GLN A 251 2.25 30.32 3.66
C GLN A 251 1.47 29.55 2.59
N ASN A 252 1.68 28.23 2.53
CA ASN A 252 1.09 27.35 1.53
C ASN A 252 0.18 26.27 2.13
N LEU A 253 0.30 25.99 3.44
CA LEU A 253 -0.51 24.99 4.12
C LEU A 253 -1.78 25.61 4.71
N LEU A 254 -2.93 25.11 4.28
CA LEU A 254 -4.23 25.41 4.82
C LEU A 254 -4.62 24.38 5.88
N ILE A 255 -5.37 24.84 6.87
CA ILE A 255 -6.01 24.04 7.91
C ILE A 255 -7.50 24.35 7.91
N TYR A 256 -8.31 23.32 8.08
CA TYR A 256 -9.77 23.40 8.10
C TYR A 256 -10.34 22.41 9.13
N PRO A 257 -11.07 22.86 10.16
CA PRO A 257 -11.70 21.93 11.09
C PRO A 257 -12.76 21.11 10.35
N VAL A 258 -12.70 19.79 10.51
CA VAL A 258 -13.56 18.85 9.77
C VAL A 258 -15.04 19.21 9.97
N GLY A 259 -15.79 19.32 8.87
CA GLY A 259 -17.23 19.55 8.88
C GLY A 259 -17.70 20.92 9.38
N SER A 260 -16.78 21.84 9.67
CA SER A 260 -17.08 23.12 10.33
C SER A 260 -17.95 24.09 9.53
N GLY A 261 -17.98 23.96 8.20
CA GLY A 261 -18.67 24.95 7.35
C GLY A 261 -17.89 26.26 7.18
N GLU A 262 -16.69 26.39 7.76
CA GLU A 262 -15.83 27.56 7.62
C GLU A 262 -15.11 27.60 6.26
N THR A 263 -14.34 28.65 5.99
CA THR A 263 -13.42 28.70 4.84
C THR A 263 -12.04 28.20 5.29
N PRO A 264 -11.39 27.28 4.56
CA PRO A 264 -10.02 26.89 4.87
C PRO A 264 -9.09 28.11 4.98
N ARG A 265 -8.26 28.13 6.02
CA ARG A 265 -7.35 29.26 6.30
C ARG A 265 -5.90 28.77 6.37
N LEU A 266 -4.96 29.71 6.25
CA LEU A 266 -3.55 29.39 6.48
C LEU A 266 -3.33 28.88 7.91
N ILE A 267 -2.46 27.88 8.03
CA ILE A 267 -2.00 27.36 9.30
C ILE A 267 -1.11 28.39 9.99
N THR A 268 -1.21 28.50 11.32
CA THR A 268 -0.28 29.30 12.11
C THR A 268 1.03 28.54 12.37
N GLU A 269 2.10 29.25 12.73
CA GLU A 269 3.37 28.60 13.13
C GLU A 269 3.21 27.63 14.29
N LYS A 270 2.34 27.96 15.27
CA LYS A 270 2.06 27.10 16.41
C LYS A 270 1.34 25.81 16.00
N GLU A 271 0.33 25.92 15.15
CA GLU A 271 -0.39 24.77 14.61
C GLU A 271 0.54 23.92 13.74
N TYR A 272 1.37 24.55 12.90
CA TYR A 272 2.35 23.85 12.09
C TYR A 272 3.33 23.06 12.97
N ALA A 273 3.90 23.67 14.01
CA ALA A 273 4.77 22.98 14.95
C ALA A 273 4.07 21.79 15.64
N THR A 274 2.77 21.89 15.88
CA THR A 274 1.95 20.84 16.51
C THR A 274 1.74 19.66 15.55
N TYR A 275 1.35 19.93 14.31
CA TYR A 275 0.89 18.89 13.39
C TYR A 275 1.95 18.38 12.42
N ARG A 276 3.03 19.12 12.15
CA ARG A 276 4.03 18.77 11.11
C ARG A 276 4.54 17.33 11.19
N SER A 277 4.60 16.75 12.38
CA SER A 277 5.13 15.38 12.59
C SER A 277 4.16 14.26 12.19
N LEU A 278 2.92 14.63 11.85
CA LEU A 278 1.82 13.78 11.42
C LEU A 278 1.48 13.96 9.94
N LEU A 279 2.04 14.99 9.29
CA LEU A 279 1.77 15.30 7.90
C LEU A 279 2.79 14.62 6.99
N GLY A 280 2.34 14.13 5.85
CA GLY A 280 3.21 13.58 4.81
C GLY A 280 2.78 14.03 3.43
N PRO A 281 3.70 14.49 2.57
CA PRO A 281 3.35 14.83 1.21
C PRO A 281 2.95 13.54 0.47
N LYS A 282 1.89 13.64 -0.32
CA LYS A 282 1.40 12.52 -1.14
C LYS A 282 2.55 11.98 -2.02
N HIS A 283 2.49 10.70 -2.37
CA HIS A 283 3.49 10.01 -3.18
C HIS A 283 4.90 9.93 -2.58
N THR A 284 5.10 10.37 -1.34
CA THR A 284 6.39 10.25 -0.65
C THR A 284 6.27 9.39 0.60
N TYR A 285 5.43 9.79 1.56
CA TYR A 285 5.20 9.06 2.80
C TYR A 285 3.87 9.44 3.45
N ALA A 286 3.41 8.57 4.33
CA ALA A 286 2.24 8.78 5.18
C ALA A 286 2.59 8.50 6.64
N VAL A 287 1.89 9.18 7.55
CA VAL A 287 2.02 8.97 8.99
C VAL A 287 0.63 8.72 9.56
N SER A 288 0.50 7.72 10.43
CA SER A 288 -0.75 7.46 11.17
C SER A 288 -1.09 8.63 12.11
N ASP A 289 -2.37 8.81 12.45
CA ASP A 289 -2.82 9.88 13.37
C ASP A 289 -2.19 9.82 14.76
N SER A 290 -1.85 8.62 15.23
CA SER A 290 -1.08 8.41 16.46
C SER A 290 0.38 8.89 16.36
N GLY A 291 0.88 9.17 15.17
CA GLY A 291 2.27 9.52 14.90
C GLY A 291 3.23 8.33 14.95
N ARG A 292 2.78 7.14 15.39
CA ARG A 292 3.62 5.95 15.59
C ARG A 292 4.05 5.32 14.27
N TRP A 293 3.08 5.00 13.42
CA TRP A 293 3.33 4.30 12.17
C TRP A 293 3.65 5.30 11.07
N MET A 294 4.69 4.99 10.30
CA MET A 294 5.09 5.72 9.11
C MET A 294 5.32 4.73 7.96
N ALA A 295 4.89 5.09 6.75
CA ALA A 295 5.18 4.33 5.55
C ALA A 295 5.77 5.28 4.50
N ALA A 296 6.78 4.85 3.77
CA ALA A 296 7.47 5.68 2.79
C ALA A 296 7.81 4.88 1.55
N TYR A 297 7.64 5.49 0.38
CA TYR A 297 8.05 4.89 -0.89
C TYR A 297 9.57 4.67 -0.92
N GLY A 298 10.00 3.48 -1.32
CA GLY A 298 11.40 3.04 -1.24
C GLY A 298 12.37 3.95 -1.99
N TRP A 299 11.94 4.51 -3.13
CA TRP A 299 12.73 5.46 -3.90
C TRP A 299 13.23 6.66 -3.08
N TYR A 300 12.43 7.15 -2.12
CA TYR A 300 12.76 8.31 -1.30
C TYR A 300 13.59 7.98 -0.05
N ILE A 301 13.70 6.70 0.29
CA ILE A 301 14.62 6.22 1.32
C ILE A 301 16.04 6.12 0.76
N HIS A 302 16.20 5.61 -0.47
CA HIS A 302 17.51 5.33 -1.06
C HIS A 302 18.20 6.53 -1.74
N LYS A 303 17.48 7.63 -2.01
CA LYS A 303 18.04 8.82 -2.67
C LYS A 303 18.14 10.00 -1.72
N GLU A 304 19.33 10.21 -1.16
CA GLU A 304 19.63 11.32 -0.22
C GLU A 304 19.50 12.73 -0.84
N ASN A 305 19.61 12.86 -2.17
CA ASN A 305 19.77 14.15 -2.85
C ASN A 305 18.47 14.84 -3.30
N TYR A 306 17.29 14.31 -3.01
CA TYR A 306 16.01 14.97 -3.34
C TYR A 306 15.40 15.66 -2.11
N LYS A 307 16.05 16.74 -1.64
CA LYS A 307 15.62 17.52 -0.45
C LYS A 307 14.23 18.16 -0.57
N GLY A 308 13.67 18.26 -1.78
CA GLY A 308 12.35 18.84 -2.03
C GLY A 308 11.15 17.98 -1.58
N ASN A 309 11.35 16.68 -1.40
CA ASN A 309 10.24 15.73 -1.18
C ASN A 309 9.95 15.40 0.30
N ASP A 310 10.75 15.90 1.25
CA ASP A 310 10.45 15.78 2.70
C ASP A 310 9.92 17.09 3.28
N ALA A 311 8.78 17.54 2.76
CA ALA A 311 8.20 18.86 3.07
C ALA A 311 8.01 19.12 4.58
N PHE A 312 7.79 18.07 5.38
CA PHE A 312 7.53 18.16 6.82
C PHE A 312 8.67 17.66 7.71
N GLY A 313 9.75 17.14 7.11
CA GLY A 313 10.96 16.71 7.83
C GLY A 313 10.79 15.40 8.60
N ASN A 314 9.99 14.47 8.11
CA ASN A 314 9.68 13.20 8.79
C ASN A 314 10.50 12.00 8.25
N LEU A 315 11.14 12.10 7.07
CA LEU A 315 11.86 10.96 6.48
C LEU A 315 13.21 10.68 7.12
N ASN A 316 13.85 11.67 7.74
CA ASN A 316 15.21 11.53 8.24
C ASN A 316 15.38 10.35 9.20
N THR A 317 14.46 10.16 10.16
CA THR A 317 14.55 9.04 11.11
C THR A 317 14.52 7.68 10.42
N MET A 318 13.71 7.54 9.36
CA MET A 318 13.61 6.29 8.61
C MET A 318 14.84 6.08 7.70
N ARG A 319 15.39 7.16 7.12
CA ARG A 319 16.64 7.14 6.35
C ARG A 319 17.83 6.74 7.24
N ASP A 320 17.99 7.37 8.40
CA ASP A 320 19.04 7.06 9.37
C ASP A 320 18.94 5.59 9.82
N TYR A 321 17.73 5.11 10.09
CA TYR A 321 17.50 3.70 10.41
C TYR A 321 17.89 2.77 9.25
N SER A 322 17.54 3.12 8.01
CA SER A 322 17.85 2.30 6.83
C SER A 322 19.35 2.15 6.59
N GLN A 323 20.16 3.16 6.91
CA GLN A 323 21.62 3.10 6.77
C GLN A 323 22.27 2.05 7.68
N SER A 324 21.65 1.78 8.84
CA SER A 324 22.16 0.79 9.82
C SER A 324 21.49 -0.58 9.72
N ASN A 325 20.44 -0.72 8.90
CA ASN A 325 19.63 -1.95 8.78
C ASN A 325 19.44 -2.27 7.29
N LEU A 326 20.55 -2.35 6.56
CA LEU A 326 20.56 -2.49 5.10
C LEU A 326 19.80 -3.73 4.65
N GLU A 327 19.80 -4.81 5.43
CA GLU A 327 19.07 -6.05 5.14
C GLU A 327 17.55 -5.85 5.01
N ILE A 328 16.96 -4.92 5.76
CA ILE A 328 15.53 -4.61 5.67
C ILE A 328 15.24 -3.84 4.37
N PHE A 329 16.16 -2.98 3.95
CA PHE A 329 15.98 -2.07 2.82
C PHE A 329 16.71 -2.52 1.54
N ALA A 330 17.39 -3.66 1.56
CA ALA A 330 18.16 -4.18 0.43
C ALA A 330 17.27 -4.79 -0.66
N GLU A 331 16.09 -5.27 -0.29
CA GLU A 331 15.12 -5.86 -1.23
C GLU A 331 14.15 -4.78 -1.71
N ALA A 332 14.06 -4.59 -3.03
CA ALA A 332 13.32 -3.50 -3.66
C ALA A 332 11.79 -3.63 -3.47
N SER A 333 11.28 -3.24 -2.31
CA SER A 333 9.86 -3.00 -2.07
C SER A 333 9.45 -1.62 -2.57
N THR A 334 8.20 -1.48 -3.04
CA THR A 334 7.68 -0.17 -3.45
C THR A 334 7.58 0.79 -2.27
N PHE A 335 7.24 0.31 -1.08
CA PHE A 335 7.26 1.09 0.15
C PHE A 335 7.81 0.27 1.31
N TYR A 336 8.31 0.97 2.31
CA TYR A 336 8.77 0.43 3.58
C TYR A 336 7.95 1.04 4.71
N ILE A 337 7.95 0.39 5.87
CA ILE A 337 7.19 0.82 7.04
C ILE A 337 8.13 0.96 8.22
N TYR A 338 7.88 1.95 9.07
CA TYR A 338 8.67 2.26 10.25
C TYR A 338 7.76 2.49 11.46
N ASP A 339 7.95 1.68 12.51
CA ASP A 339 7.39 1.88 13.84
C ASP A 339 8.29 2.89 14.58
N ARG A 340 7.88 4.16 14.64
CA ARG A 340 8.67 5.23 15.26
C ARG A 340 8.83 5.07 16.76
N GLU A 341 7.87 4.41 17.41
CA GLU A 341 7.89 4.16 18.85
C GLU A 341 8.91 3.08 19.21
N ASN A 342 8.86 1.93 18.52
CA ASN A 342 9.77 0.82 18.76
C ASN A 342 11.07 0.87 17.95
N LYS A 343 11.22 1.89 17.09
CA LYS A 343 12.36 2.07 16.18
C LYS A 343 12.62 0.83 15.33
N GLN A 344 11.56 0.29 14.73
CA GLN A 344 11.61 -0.97 13.97
C GLN A 344 11.12 -0.76 12.54
N GLY A 345 11.93 -1.17 11.56
CA GLY A 345 11.54 -1.19 10.15
C GLY A 345 10.86 -2.51 9.74
N TYR A 346 10.01 -2.42 8.73
CA TYR A 346 9.37 -3.58 8.09
C TYR A 346 9.50 -3.44 6.59
N ASN A 347 9.87 -4.54 5.96
CA ASN A 347 9.81 -4.71 4.52
C ASN A 347 8.57 -5.55 4.18
N PRO A 348 7.55 -4.95 3.54
CA PRO A 348 6.36 -5.70 3.16
C PRO A 348 6.59 -6.61 1.94
N GLU A 349 7.68 -6.40 1.18
CA GLU A 349 7.98 -7.11 -0.08
C GLU A 349 6.87 -6.92 -1.14
N ILE A 350 6.18 -5.78 -1.11
CA ILE A 350 5.06 -5.44 -2.01
C ILE A 350 5.56 -4.48 -3.11
N GLY A 351 5.20 -4.74 -4.37
CA GLY A 351 5.50 -3.80 -5.46
C GLY A 351 6.82 -4.03 -6.19
N ILE A 352 7.34 -5.26 -6.24
CA ILE A 352 8.64 -5.56 -6.85
C ILE A 352 8.54 -5.67 -8.39
N ARG A 353 8.53 -4.53 -9.10
CA ARG A 353 8.84 -4.34 -10.55
C ARG A 353 8.39 -5.41 -11.58
N PRO A 354 7.13 -5.34 -12.04
CA PRO A 354 6.81 -5.41 -13.47
C PRO A 354 6.60 -3.99 -14.03
N GLU A 355 6.77 -3.81 -15.34
CA GLU A 355 6.78 -2.50 -16.02
C GLU A 355 5.43 -1.75 -16.03
N ASP A 356 4.36 -2.29 -15.42
CA ASP A 356 3.01 -1.72 -15.44
C ASP A 356 2.23 -1.88 -14.11
N TRP A 357 2.93 -2.17 -13.00
CA TRP A 357 2.30 -2.35 -11.67
C TRP A 357 3.04 -1.51 -10.63
N GLY A 358 2.42 -0.41 -10.19
CA GLY A 358 2.91 0.47 -9.14
C GLY A 358 1.88 0.64 -8.02
N ILE A 359 2.31 1.13 -6.87
CA ILE A 359 1.41 1.60 -5.81
C ILE A 359 1.14 3.08 -6.05
N GLU A 360 -0.10 3.44 -6.37
CA GLU A 360 -0.46 4.84 -6.65
C GLU A 360 -0.58 5.64 -5.35
N SER A 361 -1.05 5.03 -4.28
CA SER A 361 -1.22 5.68 -2.99
C SER A 361 -1.35 4.65 -1.87
N PHE A 362 -1.09 5.12 -0.66
CA PHE A 362 -1.34 4.36 0.55
C PHE A 362 -1.75 5.27 1.69
N THR A 363 -2.46 4.69 2.66
CA THR A 363 -2.83 5.32 3.92
C THR A 363 -2.58 4.34 5.06
N LEU A 364 -2.28 4.86 6.25
CA LEU A 364 -2.12 4.07 7.45
C LEU A 364 -3.40 4.14 8.28
N HIS A 365 -3.74 3.04 8.95
CA HIS A 365 -4.74 3.10 10.00
C HIS A 365 -4.31 4.12 11.09
N PRO A 366 -5.24 4.94 11.63
CA PRO A 366 -4.95 5.92 12.69
C PRO A 366 -4.12 5.40 13.86
N THR A 367 -4.44 4.19 14.34
CA THR A 367 -3.85 3.58 15.54
C THR A 367 -3.37 2.12 15.36
N LYS A 368 -3.98 1.33 14.47
CA LYS A 368 -3.66 -0.09 14.29
C LYS A 368 -2.44 -0.27 13.36
N PRO A 369 -1.68 -1.38 13.49
CA PRO A 369 -0.55 -1.70 12.61
C PRO A 369 -1.03 -2.22 11.25
N ILE A 370 -1.79 -1.40 10.52
CA ILE A 370 -2.41 -1.74 9.24
C ILE A 370 -2.13 -0.62 8.25
N ILE A 371 -1.75 -0.98 7.03
CA ILE A 371 -1.65 -0.06 5.89
C ILE A 371 -2.65 -0.49 4.82
N TYR A 372 -3.25 0.48 4.15
CA TYR A 372 -4.12 0.27 3.01
C TYR A 372 -3.49 0.93 1.80
N PHE A 373 -3.56 0.31 0.64
CA PHE A 373 -2.94 0.84 -0.57
C PHE A 373 -3.72 0.45 -1.82
N ASP A 374 -3.64 1.29 -2.84
CA ASP A 374 -4.09 0.95 -4.18
C ASP A 374 -2.92 0.64 -5.10
N ASN A 375 -3.20 0.05 -6.25
CA ASN A 375 -2.20 -0.22 -7.28
C ASN A 375 -2.67 0.30 -8.64
N SER A 376 -1.74 0.60 -9.55
CA SER A 376 -2.03 0.90 -10.95
C SER A 376 -2.01 -0.35 -11.83
N GLY A 377 -2.37 -0.15 -13.10
CA GLY A 377 -2.42 -1.17 -14.14
C GLY A 377 -3.82 -1.71 -14.38
N ALA A 378 -3.92 -2.69 -15.28
CA ALA A 378 -5.19 -3.28 -15.73
C ALA A 378 -5.99 -4.00 -14.64
N ARG A 379 -5.54 -4.00 -13.38
CA ARG A 379 -6.11 -4.65 -12.19
C ARG A 379 -5.97 -3.78 -10.92
N ALA A 380 -6.15 -2.46 -11.06
CA ALA A 380 -6.11 -1.53 -9.93
C ALA A 380 -7.17 -1.87 -8.88
N CYS A 381 -6.76 -2.13 -7.63
CA CYS A 381 -7.63 -2.55 -6.53
C CYS A 381 -7.17 -1.91 -5.22
N ILE A 382 -7.94 -2.03 -4.15
CA ILE A 382 -7.52 -1.64 -2.79
C ILE A 382 -7.23 -2.87 -1.95
N TRP A 383 -6.10 -2.79 -1.25
CA TRP A 383 -5.57 -3.83 -0.39
C TRP A 383 -5.46 -3.35 1.05
N GLU A 384 -5.54 -4.30 1.97
CA GLU A 384 -5.26 -4.15 3.39
C GLU A 384 -4.07 -5.05 3.75
N TYR A 385 -3.03 -4.47 4.33
CA TYR A 385 -1.86 -5.19 4.80
C TYR A 385 -1.64 -5.00 6.30
N HIS A 386 -1.57 -6.11 7.02
CA HIS A 386 -1.32 -6.15 8.46
C HIS A 386 0.18 -6.23 8.70
N ILE A 387 0.74 -5.16 9.27
CA ILE A 387 2.20 -4.96 9.38
C ILE A 387 2.85 -6.06 10.24
N LYS A 388 2.17 -6.51 11.31
CA LYS A 388 2.73 -7.46 12.27
C LYS A 388 2.59 -8.92 11.84
N THR A 389 1.46 -9.28 11.23
CA THR A 389 1.18 -10.66 10.80
C THR A 389 1.60 -10.91 9.36
N HIS A 390 1.94 -9.86 8.61
CA HIS A 390 2.23 -9.89 7.17
C HIS A 390 1.07 -10.43 6.34
N GLU A 391 -0.16 -10.31 6.83
CA GLU A 391 -1.35 -10.70 6.09
C GLU A 391 -1.76 -9.63 5.10
N LEU A 392 -2.11 -10.06 3.89
CA LEU A 392 -2.55 -9.21 2.80
C LEU A 392 -3.96 -9.64 2.37
N TYR A 393 -4.88 -8.69 2.31
CA TYR A 393 -6.26 -8.88 1.94
C TYR A 393 -6.64 -7.94 0.81
N LYS A 394 -7.35 -8.46 -0.20
CA LYS A 394 -7.97 -7.64 -1.25
C LYS A 394 -9.36 -7.23 -0.77
N ILE A 395 -9.57 -5.94 -0.52
CA ILE A 395 -10.79 -5.43 0.15
C ILE A 395 -11.71 -4.62 -0.76
N VAL A 396 -11.22 -4.14 -1.90
CA VAL A 396 -12.03 -3.53 -2.97
C VAL A 396 -11.44 -4.02 -4.30
N PRO A 397 -12.10 -4.92 -5.04
CA PRO A 397 -11.49 -5.50 -6.23
C PRO A 397 -11.73 -4.71 -7.50
N GLU A 398 -12.60 -3.71 -7.44
CA GLU A 398 -13.06 -3.04 -8.63
C GLU A 398 -11.88 -2.37 -9.29
N HIS A 399 -11.71 -2.69 -10.56
CA HIS A 399 -10.73 -2.05 -11.40
C HIS A 399 -11.01 -0.55 -11.38
N LYS A 400 -9.97 0.25 -11.11
CA LYS A 400 -10.02 1.71 -10.93
C LYS A 400 -10.53 2.19 -9.57
N ALA A 401 -10.52 1.34 -8.55
CA ALA A 401 -10.64 1.79 -7.16
C ALA A 401 -9.31 2.43 -6.71
N HIS A 402 -9.37 3.69 -6.30
CA HIS A 402 -8.20 4.52 -6.01
C HIS A 402 -8.31 5.32 -4.71
N TYR A 403 -7.16 5.72 -4.19
CA TYR A 403 -7.02 6.60 -3.03
C TYR A 403 -7.78 6.11 -1.79
N PRO A 404 -7.41 4.92 -1.26
CA PRO A 404 -7.98 4.47 0.00
C PRO A 404 -7.68 5.47 1.10
N TYR A 405 -8.70 5.79 1.90
CA TYR A 405 -8.58 6.56 3.11
C TYR A 405 -9.42 5.95 4.23
N ILE A 406 -8.80 5.63 5.34
CA ILE A 406 -9.46 4.95 6.47
C ILE A 406 -9.85 5.97 7.55
N VAL A 407 -11.09 5.88 8.02
CA VAL A 407 -11.64 6.71 9.11
C VAL A 407 -12.37 5.81 10.10
N THR A 408 -12.26 6.10 11.39
CA THR A 408 -12.92 5.31 12.45
C THR A 408 -13.99 6.18 13.12
N LEU A 409 -15.23 5.68 13.18
CA LEU A 409 -16.32 6.28 13.95
C LEU A 409 -16.82 5.27 14.98
N ASP A 410 -16.81 5.64 16.26
CA ASP A 410 -17.26 4.79 17.38
C ASP A 410 -16.64 3.37 17.39
N GLY A 411 -15.37 3.26 16.98
CA GLY A 411 -14.65 1.99 16.91
C GLY A 411 -14.91 1.16 15.64
N GLN A 412 -15.87 1.57 14.80
CA GLN A 412 -16.11 1.00 13.48
C GLN A 412 -15.21 1.68 12.45
N ASP A 413 -14.46 0.88 11.70
CA ASP A 413 -13.62 1.38 10.61
C ASP A 413 -14.43 1.49 9.32
N PHE A 414 -14.22 2.59 8.60
CA PHE A 414 -14.78 2.86 7.28
C PHE A 414 -13.67 3.27 6.31
N MET A 415 -13.73 2.73 5.08
CA MET A 415 -12.86 3.09 3.97
C MET A 415 -13.60 4.04 3.04
N ALA A 416 -13.10 5.26 2.93
CA ALA A 416 -13.41 6.15 1.81
C ALA A 416 -12.48 5.81 0.64
N PHE A 417 -13.02 5.78 -0.57
CA PHE A 417 -12.24 5.61 -1.79
C PHE A 417 -13.01 6.11 -3.00
N ALA A 418 -12.32 6.30 -4.11
CA ALA A 418 -12.94 6.66 -5.37
C ALA A 418 -12.94 5.51 -6.36
N MET A 419 -13.90 5.53 -7.27
CA MET A 419 -13.93 4.66 -8.44
C MET A 419 -14.18 5.49 -9.69
N GLU A 420 -13.40 5.21 -10.73
CA GLU A 420 -13.62 5.77 -12.06
C GLU A 420 -14.41 4.78 -12.94
N ASN A 421 -15.29 5.29 -13.80
CA ASN A 421 -15.97 4.45 -14.78
C ASN A 421 -15.02 3.97 -15.89
N LYS A 422 -15.47 3.07 -16.77
CA LYS A 422 -14.62 2.45 -17.81
C LYS A 422 -13.94 3.46 -18.75
N ASP A 423 -14.56 4.60 -19.01
CA ASP A 423 -14.07 5.62 -19.94
C ASP A 423 -13.37 6.80 -19.24
N TYR A 424 -13.16 6.72 -17.92
CA TYR A 424 -12.57 7.79 -17.09
C TYR A 424 -13.33 9.12 -17.16
N SER A 425 -14.63 9.06 -17.51
CA SER A 425 -15.48 10.23 -17.67
C SER A 425 -16.31 10.56 -16.43
N GLN A 426 -16.42 9.60 -15.49
CA GLN A 426 -17.19 9.75 -14.25
C GLN A 426 -16.38 9.24 -13.07
N ILE A 427 -16.52 9.94 -11.94
CA ILE A 427 -15.88 9.62 -10.67
C ILE A 427 -16.97 9.47 -9.61
N SER A 428 -17.00 8.31 -8.95
CA SER A 428 -17.89 8.03 -7.81
C SER A 428 -17.07 7.86 -6.54
N ILE A 429 -17.59 8.38 -5.44
CA ILE A 429 -16.95 8.32 -4.12
C ILE A 429 -17.75 7.39 -3.23
N TYR A 430 -17.07 6.38 -2.70
CA TYR A 430 -17.66 5.35 -1.88
C TYR A 430 -17.18 5.45 -0.44
N LEU A 431 -18.06 5.07 0.47
CA LEU A 431 -17.74 4.76 1.85
C LEU A 431 -18.10 3.31 2.12
N ALA A 432 -17.12 2.50 2.52
CA ALA A 432 -17.29 1.10 2.83
C ALA A 432 -17.05 0.83 4.31
N ALA A 433 -17.88 0.01 4.95
CA ALA A 433 -17.68 -0.41 6.33
C ALA A 433 -16.86 -1.69 6.39
N LYS A 434 -15.88 -1.72 7.30
CA LYS A 434 -15.19 -2.96 7.64
C LYS A 434 -16.18 -3.97 8.25
N PRO A 435 -16.31 -5.19 7.70
CA PRO A 435 -17.24 -6.20 8.19
C PRO A 435 -17.04 -6.63 9.64
#